data_AF-F2IGG9-F1
#
_entry.id   AF-F2IGG9-F1
#
_cell.length_a   1.000
_cell.length_b   1.000
_cell.length_c   1.000
_cell.angle_alpha   90.00
_cell.angle_beta   90.00
_cell.angle_gamma   90.00
#
_symmetry.space_group_name_H-M   'P 1'
#
loop_
_entity.id
_entity.type
_entity.pdbx_description
1 polymer ?
#
loop_
_entity_poly.entity_id
_entity_poly.type
_entity_poly.pdbx_seq_one_letter_code
_entity_poly.pdbx_strand_id
1 'polypeptide(L)'
;MAVGTEFYQRLTKVIKPEAIPGNIALLEDGAEALLEKLFFADAVIQRSQTGESGFAYLRIITGQELGFAIGGSEGIRLLLNPNPSGGGTSFPISFRYKWEILKYKGNFNFSSFGNTISGVFDVFKDVAQISDAEFLTGVISAFISGNNTIQQFSDRFNVYNSTGYQLNLTNGLNLNDSVLEILVKFEEQEIELFQVIFDVFLGGNISIDSFWENLKLLFKRWLNRIDEDRLLEIIVPSFNFTLESLNAAIEFPEKILKPLDPLIPKSLLTFNIGSLEVDSKTGFHFDSIGSLSFTESEIANSGFTIGFTGAKLDLSKNTNIPEATADGRPNDFMGVYIQDGVIGFPAFWNHDDANSTGQITAHNLLVGTGGISGKSGLPPNLHSFSFHKRKPIQSGLGG
;
A
#
# COMPACT_ATOMS: atom_id res chain seq x y z
N MET A 1 18.36 -16.45 11.07
CA MET A 1 18.37 -17.75 10.35
C MET A 1 19.27 -17.60 9.15
N ALA A 2 20.09 -18.60 8.83
CA ALA A 2 20.78 -18.63 7.55
C ALA A 2 19.79 -19.12 6.49
N VAL A 3 19.52 -18.32 5.47
CA VAL A 3 18.80 -18.77 4.27
C VAL A 3 19.76 -18.53 3.11
N GLY A 4 20.20 -19.62 2.47
CA GLY A 4 21.37 -19.58 1.59
C GLY A 4 22.64 -19.20 2.36
N THR A 5 23.31 -18.13 1.94
CA THR A 5 24.55 -17.60 2.54
C THR A 5 24.34 -16.42 3.48
N GLU A 6 23.11 -15.91 3.61
CA GLU A 6 22.80 -14.68 4.35
C GLU A 6 22.12 -14.96 5.71
N PHE A 7 22.42 -14.13 6.71
CA PHE A 7 21.82 -14.20 8.04
C PHE A 7 20.71 -13.16 8.22
N TYR A 8 19.48 -13.62 8.37
CA TYR A 8 18.32 -12.75 8.58
C TYR A 8 17.86 -12.69 10.05
N GLN A 9 17.37 -11.51 10.45
CA GLN A 9 16.78 -11.26 11.76
C GLN A 9 15.27 -11.59 11.76
N ARG A 10 14.71 -11.93 12.92
CA ARG A 10 13.26 -12.21 13.06
C ARG A 10 12.46 -10.92 12.96
N LEU A 11 11.29 -10.99 12.33
CA LEU A 11 10.39 -9.85 12.17
C LEU A 11 9.95 -9.26 13.52
N THR A 12 9.86 -10.09 14.56
CA THR A 12 9.52 -9.68 15.94
C THR A 12 10.49 -8.68 16.56
N LYS A 13 11.70 -8.49 16.01
CA LYS A 13 12.62 -7.45 16.49
C LYS A 13 12.22 -6.04 16.05
N VAL A 14 11.46 -5.93 14.97
CA VAL A 14 11.07 -4.66 14.36
C VAL A 14 9.59 -4.39 14.60
N ILE A 15 8.76 -5.42 14.44
CA ILE A 15 7.32 -5.34 14.69
C ILE A 15 7.02 -6.15 15.93
N LYS A 16 6.60 -5.46 17.00
CA LYS A 16 6.06 -6.14 18.18
C LYS A 16 4.57 -6.47 17.93
N PRO A 17 4.08 -7.65 18.34
CA PRO A 17 2.65 -7.98 18.23
C PRO A 17 1.75 -6.89 18.79
N GLU A 18 2.13 -6.31 19.94
CA GLU A 18 1.39 -5.22 20.61
C GLU A 18 1.30 -3.91 19.80
N ALA A 19 2.13 -3.75 18.76
CA ALA A 19 2.15 -2.56 17.91
C ALA A 19 1.20 -2.64 16.70
N ILE A 20 0.53 -3.78 16.49
CA ILE A 20 -0.45 -3.98 15.42
C ILE A 20 -1.78 -3.34 15.85
N PRO A 21 -2.27 -2.26 15.20
CA PRO A 21 -3.48 -1.57 15.65
C PRO A 21 -4.76 -2.37 15.40
N GLY A 22 -5.66 -2.36 16.38
CA GLY A 22 -7.03 -2.86 16.26
C GLY A 22 -7.21 -4.33 16.63
N ASN A 23 -8.40 -4.64 17.15
CA ASN A 23 -8.90 -6.00 17.39
C ASN A 23 -9.08 -6.74 16.05
N ILE A 24 -8.00 -7.00 15.32
CA ILE A 24 -8.00 -7.98 14.24
C ILE A 24 -7.99 -9.33 14.95
N ALA A 25 -9.13 -9.70 15.53
CA ALA A 25 -9.35 -10.95 16.27
C ALA A 25 -9.04 -12.20 15.43
N LEU A 26 -8.86 -12.05 14.11
CA LEU A 26 -8.39 -13.08 13.19
C LEU A 26 -6.88 -13.40 13.33
N LEU A 27 -6.11 -12.50 13.97
CA LEU A 27 -4.65 -12.56 14.03
C LEU A 27 -4.10 -12.79 15.44
N GLU A 28 -4.82 -12.53 16.53
CA GLU A 28 -4.19 -12.44 17.87
C GLU A 28 -3.51 -13.74 18.35
N ASP A 29 -4.14 -14.91 18.24
CA ASP A 29 -3.53 -16.17 18.70
C ASP A 29 -2.58 -16.82 17.67
N GLY A 30 -2.72 -16.45 16.39
CA GLY A 30 -1.96 -17.03 15.27
C GLY A 30 -0.78 -16.17 14.81
N ALA A 31 -0.85 -14.86 15.01
CA ALA A 31 0.13 -13.91 14.49
C ALA A 31 1.47 -14.02 15.21
N GLU A 32 1.50 -14.24 16.52
CA GLU A 32 2.77 -14.37 17.22
C GLU A 32 3.56 -15.61 16.72
N ALA A 33 2.89 -16.76 16.61
CA ALA A 33 3.46 -17.99 16.07
C ALA A 33 3.85 -17.88 14.58
N LEU A 34 3.15 -17.04 13.80
CA LEU A 34 3.51 -16.73 12.41
C LEU A 34 4.71 -15.78 12.34
N LEU A 35 4.68 -14.66 13.06
CA LEU A 35 5.74 -13.65 13.11
C LEU A 35 7.06 -14.22 13.62
N GLU A 36 7.03 -15.19 14.54
CA GLU A 36 8.23 -15.91 14.98
C GLU A 36 8.93 -16.63 13.83
N LYS A 37 8.18 -17.17 12.86
CA LYS A 37 8.73 -17.93 11.72
C LYS A 37 9.14 -17.04 10.54
N LEU A 38 8.80 -15.74 10.60
CA LEU A 38 9.12 -14.77 9.57
C LEU A 38 10.42 -14.03 9.90
N PHE A 39 11.24 -13.87 8.88
CA PHE A 39 12.47 -13.09 8.92
C PHE A 39 12.29 -11.85 8.05
N PHE A 40 13.22 -10.90 8.15
CA PHE A 40 13.22 -9.74 7.27
C PHE A 40 14.62 -9.34 6.81
N ALA A 41 14.64 -8.63 5.68
CA ALA A 41 15.79 -7.93 5.14
C ALA A 41 15.40 -6.50 4.71
N ASP A 42 16.41 -5.67 4.44
CA ASP A 42 16.28 -4.34 3.82
C ASP A 42 15.31 -3.40 4.55
N ALA A 43 15.22 -3.49 5.88
CA ALA A 43 14.30 -2.65 6.64
C ALA A 43 14.68 -1.17 6.56
N VAL A 44 13.75 -0.35 6.06
CA VAL A 44 13.84 1.10 6.06
C VAL A 44 12.64 1.64 6.82
N ILE A 45 12.88 2.34 7.92
CA ILE A 45 11.83 2.89 8.77
C ILE A 45 12.07 4.38 8.94
N GLN A 46 11.05 5.17 8.65
CA GLN A 46 11.06 6.61 8.79
C GLN A 46 9.80 7.05 9.53
N ARG A 47 9.95 8.07 10.37
CA ARG A 47 8.86 8.67 11.13
C ARG A 47 9.07 10.18 11.16
N SER A 48 8.00 10.95 11.06
CA SER A 48 8.04 12.39 11.28
C SER A 48 8.39 12.70 12.74
N GLN A 49 8.89 13.92 12.99
CA GLN A 49 9.32 14.34 14.34
C GLN A 49 8.19 14.22 15.37
N THR A 50 6.98 14.60 14.98
CA THR A 50 5.77 14.52 15.79
C THR A 50 5.04 13.17 15.68
N GLY A 51 5.54 12.26 14.84
CA GLY A 51 5.03 10.90 14.74
C GLY A 51 3.70 10.72 14.02
N GLU A 52 3.15 11.80 13.46
CA GLU A 52 1.92 11.82 12.68
C GLU A 52 2.00 11.12 11.34
N SER A 53 3.20 10.81 10.86
CA SER A 53 3.38 10.05 9.63
C SER A 53 4.57 9.14 9.77
N GLY A 54 4.48 8.02 9.09
CA GLY A 54 5.57 7.08 9.03
C GLY A 54 5.54 6.26 7.76
N PHE A 55 6.70 5.70 7.46
CA PHE A 55 6.94 4.82 6.35
C PHE A 55 7.80 3.66 6.85
N ALA A 56 7.40 2.44 6.50
CA ALA A 56 8.18 1.25 6.70
C ALA A 56 8.25 0.51 5.37
N TYR A 57 9.45 0.09 4.99
CA TYR A 57 9.67 -0.89 3.94
C TYR A 57 10.43 -2.06 4.55
N LEU A 58 10.02 -3.27 4.21
CA LEU A 58 10.73 -4.48 4.63
C LEU A 58 10.50 -5.61 3.64
N ARG A 59 11.53 -6.42 3.43
CA ARG A 59 11.43 -7.65 2.65
C ARG A 59 11.23 -8.82 3.60
N ILE A 60 10.01 -9.36 3.68
CA ILE A 60 9.69 -10.53 4.50
C ILE A 60 10.30 -11.76 3.85
N ILE A 61 11.06 -12.54 4.62
CA ILE A 61 11.72 -13.76 4.16
C ILE A 61 11.22 -14.93 4.99
N THR A 62 10.87 -16.00 4.29
CA THR A 62 10.54 -17.30 4.90
C THR A 62 11.73 -18.24 4.76
N GLY A 63 11.92 -19.12 5.74
CA GLY A 63 13.01 -20.12 5.68
C GLY A 63 12.76 -21.26 4.70
N GLN A 64 11.54 -21.39 4.18
CA GLN A 64 11.12 -22.44 3.26
C GLN A 64 10.45 -21.83 2.04
N GLU A 65 10.66 -22.43 0.88
CA GLU A 65 10.03 -22.00 -0.37
C GLU A 65 8.54 -22.34 -0.33
N LEU A 66 7.69 -21.36 -0.63
CA LEU A 66 6.27 -21.57 -0.83
C LEU A 66 6.05 -22.02 -2.28
N GLY A 67 5.54 -23.23 -2.45
CA GLY A 67 5.37 -23.81 -3.77
C GLY A 67 4.99 -25.28 -3.73
N PHE A 68 4.86 -25.89 -4.89
CA PHE A 68 4.60 -27.33 -5.02
C PHE A 68 5.34 -27.93 -6.21
N ALA A 69 5.69 -29.21 -6.09
CA ALA A 69 6.33 -29.97 -7.15
C ALA A 69 5.29 -30.54 -8.13
N ILE A 70 5.64 -30.49 -9.41
CA ILE A 70 4.87 -31.01 -10.53
C ILE A 70 5.68 -32.17 -11.14
N GLY A 71 5.13 -33.38 -11.09
CA GLY A 71 5.78 -34.57 -11.64
C GLY A 71 6.75 -35.30 -10.68
N GLY A 72 6.60 -35.13 -9.37
CA GLY A 72 7.40 -35.81 -8.34
C GLY A 72 8.51 -34.93 -7.73
N SER A 73 9.28 -35.48 -6.79
CA SER A 73 10.26 -34.72 -5.98
C SER A 73 11.49 -34.21 -6.75
N GLU A 74 11.80 -34.82 -7.90
CA GLU A 74 12.89 -34.41 -8.81
C GLU A 74 12.35 -33.63 -10.04
N GLY A 75 11.06 -33.28 -10.02
CA GLY A 75 10.36 -32.66 -11.13
C GLY A 75 10.47 -31.14 -11.16
N ILE A 76 9.67 -30.55 -12.05
CA ILE A 76 9.49 -29.10 -12.15
C ILE A 76 8.79 -28.61 -10.88
N ARG A 77 9.14 -27.43 -10.37
CA ARG A 77 8.49 -26.86 -9.17
C ARG A 77 7.86 -25.52 -9.51
N LEU A 78 6.63 -25.29 -9.05
CA LEU A 78 6.02 -23.97 -9.06
C LEU A 78 6.30 -23.30 -7.72
N LEU A 79 6.94 -22.14 -7.76
CA LEU A 79 7.34 -21.35 -6.60
C LEU A 79 6.57 -20.03 -6.59
N LEU A 80 6.23 -19.56 -5.40
CA LEU A 80 5.68 -18.24 -5.14
C LEU A 80 6.78 -17.37 -4.52
N ASN A 81 6.98 -16.19 -5.12
CA ASN A 81 7.91 -15.16 -4.68
C ASN A 81 9.30 -15.72 -4.32
N PRO A 82 9.97 -16.50 -5.20
CA PRO A 82 11.27 -17.08 -4.86
C PRO A 82 12.27 -15.98 -4.46
N ASN A 83 13.06 -16.24 -3.43
CA ASN A 83 14.06 -15.28 -2.95
C ASN A 83 15.20 -15.11 -3.98
N PRO A 84 15.51 -13.88 -4.44
CA PRO A 84 16.62 -13.65 -5.38
C PRO A 84 17.99 -14.09 -4.86
N SER A 85 18.22 -14.01 -3.54
CA SER A 85 19.48 -14.44 -2.90
C SER A 85 19.58 -15.96 -2.71
N GLY A 86 18.56 -16.72 -3.13
CA GLY A 86 18.48 -18.17 -3.00
C GLY A 86 17.86 -18.63 -1.69
N GLY A 87 17.08 -19.71 -1.78
CA GLY A 87 16.38 -20.33 -0.65
C GLY A 87 15.22 -19.50 -0.10
N GLY A 88 14.09 -20.16 0.14
CA GLY A 88 12.93 -19.54 0.75
C GLY A 88 12.11 -18.64 -0.19
N THR A 89 11.07 -18.03 0.37
CA THR A 89 10.20 -17.07 -0.32
C THR A 89 10.39 -15.66 0.27
N SER A 90 10.35 -14.65 -0.60
CA SER A 90 10.60 -13.23 -0.29
C SER A 90 9.47 -12.31 -0.76
N PHE A 91 8.83 -11.62 0.18
CA PHE A 91 7.76 -10.64 -0.08
C PHE A 91 8.22 -9.22 0.29
N PRO A 92 8.53 -8.36 -0.70
CA PRO A 92 8.76 -6.95 -0.43
C PRO A 92 7.43 -6.26 -0.11
N ILE A 93 7.34 -5.69 1.09
CA ILE A 93 6.17 -4.92 1.52
C ILE A 93 6.56 -3.51 1.92
N SER A 94 5.64 -2.58 1.75
CA SER A 94 5.70 -1.26 2.37
C SER A 94 4.41 -0.91 3.08
N PHE A 95 4.54 -0.05 4.06
CA PHE A 95 3.45 0.50 4.84
C PHE A 95 3.70 1.98 5.08
N ARG A 96 2.70 2.80 4.78
CA ARG A 96 2.70 4.23 5.09
C ARG A 96 1.48 4.52 5.93
N TYR A 97 1.63 5.39 6.91
CA TYR A 97 0.50 5.94 7.64
C TYR A 97 0.59 7.45 7.76
N LYS A 98 -0.57 8.07 7.93
CA LYS A 98 -0.72 9.47 8.31
C LYS A 98 -1.89 9.61 9.29
N TRP A 99 -1.60 10.17 10.45
CA TRP A 99 -2.54 10.41 11.53
C TRP A 99 -2.22 11.74 12.22
N GLU A 100 -2.85 12.80 11.74
CA GLU A 100 -2.42 14.17 12.02
C GLU A 100 -2.68 14.62 13.45
N ILE A 101 -3.65 14.01 14.15
CA ILE A 101 -3.88 14.28 15.56
C ILE A 101 -2.63 14.11 16.43
N LEU A 102 -1.70 13.23 16.04
CA LEU A 102 -0.46 12.99 16.78
C LEU A 102 0.46 14.22 16.82
N LYS A 103 0.30 15.17 15.88
CA LYS A 103 0.97 16.49 15.97
C LYS A 103 0.58 17.27 17.20
N TYR A 104 -0.68 17.13 17.62
CA TYR A 104 -1.27 17.87 18.72
C TYR A 104 -1.25 17.08 20.02
N LYS A 105 -1.35 15.74 19.93
CA LYS A 105 -1.39 14.83 21.07
C LYS A 105 -0.61 13.55 20.78
N GLY A 106 0.66 13.53 21.17
CA GLY A 106 1.57 12.41 20.89
C GLY A 106 1.16 11.06 21.49
N ASN A 107 0.31 11.06 22.54
CA ASN A 107 -0.21 9.86 23.20
C ASN A 107 -1.69 9.61 22.88
N PHE A 108 -2.20 10.14 21.76
CA PHE A 108 -3.58 9.89 21.38
C PHE A 108 -3.80 8.40 21.09
N ASN A 109 -4.80 7.80 21.73
CA ASN A 109 -5.11 6.39 21.61
C ASN A 109 -6.62 6.21 21.36
N PHE A 110 -6.97 5.61 20.22
CA PHE A 110 -8.36 5.29 19.87
C PHE A 110 -9.01 4.33 20.86
N SER A 111 -8.24 3.43 21.46
CA SER A 111 -8.75 2.45 22.44
C SER A 111 -9.21 3.11 23.73
N SER A 112 -8.59 4.24 24.10
CA SER A 112 -9.02 5.08 25.24
C SER A 112 -10.04 6.14 24.84
N PHE A 113 -10.26 6.35 23.54
CA PHE A 113 -11.30 7.21 23.05
C PHE A 113 -12.62 6.47 23.25
N GLY A 114 -13.26 6.66 24.40
CA GLY A 114 -14.45 5.92 24.83
C GLY A 114 -15.70 6.13 23.96
N ASN A 115 -15.54 6.65 22.75
CA ASN A 115 -16.60 7.09 21.84
C ASN A 115 -17.64 7.97 22.57
N THR A 116 -17.17 8.74 23.55
CA THR A 116 -17.99 9.68 24.32
C THR A 116 -17.91 11.05 23.68
N ILE A 117 -18.97 11.85 23.89
CA ILE A 117 -19.03 13.24 23.46
C ILE A 117 -17.86 14.04 24.03
N SER A 118 -17.52 13.86 25.31
CA SER A 118 -16.36 14.52 25.93
C SER A 118 -15.04 14.18 25.24
N GLY A 119 -14.83 12.90 24.88
CA GLY A 119 -13.62 12.50 24.16
C GLY A 119 -13.48 13.19 22.80
N VAL A 120 -14.59 13.32 22.07
CA VAL A 120 -14.63 14.05 20.79
C VAL A 120 -14.25 15.51 21.00
N PHE A 121 -14.84 16.21 21.97
CA PHE A 121 -14.50 17.62 22.23
C PHE A 121 -13.07 17.84 22.71
N ASP A 122 -12.52 16.91 23.50
CA ASP A 122 -11.11 16.98 23.88
C ASP A 122 -10.19 16.96 22.66
N VAL A 123 -10.50 16.14 21.67
CA VAL A 123 -9.77 16.14 20.39
C VAL A 123 -9.87 17.48 19.68
N PHE A 124 -11.07 18.05 19.61
CA PHE A 124 -11.25 19.35 18.98
C PHE A 124 -10.47 20.46 19.71
N LYS A 125 -10.47 20.47 21.04
CA LYS A 125 -9.66 21.41 21.83
C LYS A 125 -8.17 21.19 21.61
N ASP A 126 -7.72 19.94 21.58
CA ASP A 126 -6.32 19.59 21.35
C ASP A 126 -5.88 20.09 19.96
N VAL A 127 -6.70 19.89 18.92
CA VAL A 127 -6.41 20.37 17.56
C VAL A 127 -6.44 21.89 17.49
N ALA A 128 -7.40 22.54 18.16
CA ALA A 128 -7.52 23.99 18.23
C ALA A 128 -6.51 24.65 19.19
N GLN A 129 -5.80 23.85 20.00
CA GLN A 129 -4.86 24.28 21.04
C GLN A 129 -5.48 25.28 22.02
N ILE A 130 -6.67 24.97 22.55
CA ILE A 130 -7.45 25.85 23.42
C ILE A 130 -7.76 25.22 24.78
N SER A 131 -7.89 26.06 25.80
CA SER A 131 -8.34 25.70 27.15
C SER A 131 -9.87 25.59 27.26
N ASP A 132 -10.38 25.03 28.36
CA ASP A 132 -11.83 24.97 28.63
C ASP A 132 -12.47 26.36 28.76
N ALA A 133 -11.74 27.32 29.32
CA ALA A 133 -12.19 28.71 29.42
C ALA A 133 -12.31 29.37 28.05
N GLU A 134 -11.32 29.16 27.18
CA GLU A 134 -11.39 29.65 25.80
C GLU A 134 -12.52 28.96 25.03
N PHE A 135 -12.67 27.64 25.20
CA PHE A 135 -13.74 26.87 24.60
C PHE A 135 -15.12 27.41 25.00
N LEU A 136 -15.40 27.53 26.30
CA LEU A 136 -16.68 28.06 26.80
C LEU A 136 -16.92 29.51 26.35
N THR A 137 -15.88 30.33 26.33
CA THR A 137 -15.95 31.69 25.77
C THR A 137 -16.35 31.65 24.28
N GLY A 138 -15.80 30.71 23.51
CA GLY A 138 -16.18 30.48 22.12
C GLY A 138 -17.62 30.03 21.96
N VAL A 139 -18.12 29.13 22.80
CA VAL A 139 -19.53 28.70 22.80
C VAL A 139 -20.45 29.88 23.03
N ILE A 140 -20.22 30.65 24.10
CA ILE A 140 -21.03 31.84 24.41
C ILE A 140 -21.01 32.83 23.24
N SER A 141 -19.83 33.09 22.68
CA SER A 141 -19.68 34.02 21.55
C SER A 141 -20.33 33.53 20.26
N ALA A 142 -20.42 32.21 20.05
CA ALA A 142 -20.96 31.61 18.83
C ALA A 142 -22.50 31.53 18.85
N PHE A 143 -23.10 31.21 20.01
CA PHE A 143 -24.52 30.84 20.09
C PHE A 143 -25.39 31.81 20.88
N ILE A 144 -24.80 32.78 21.56
CA ILE A 144 -25.51 33.75 22.41
C ILE A 144 -25.14 35.16 21.94
N SER A 145 -26.16 35.97 21.66
CA SER A 145 -25.99 37.34 21.16
C SER A 145 -26.76 38.36 21.99
N GLY A 146 -26.37 39.63 21.87
CA GLY A 146 -27.00 40.76 22.55
C GLY A 146 -26.39 41.06 23.93
N ASN A 147 -27.10 41.89 24.69
CA ASN A 147 -26.74 42.20 26.07
C ASN A 147 -27.21 41.04 26.97
N ASN A 148 -26.50 40.76 28.06
CA ASN A 148 -26.82 39.68 29.01
C ASN A 148 -26.39 38.26 28.61
N THR A 149 -25.24 38.08 27.96
CA THR A 149 -24.75 36.79 27.46
C THR A 149 -24.59 35.71 28.54
N ILE A 150 -24.08 36.05 29.73
CA ILE A 150 -23.89 35.10 30.84
C ILE A 150 -25.23 34.68 31.42
N GLN A 151 -26.14 35.64 31.60
CA GLN A 151 -27.48 35.34 32.08
C GLN A 151 -28.21 34.40 31.10
N GLN A 152 -28.13 34.69 29.79
CA GLN A 152 -28.72 33.81 28.78
C GLN A 152 -28.11 32.40 28.77
N PHE A 153 -26.80 32.27 29.00
CA PHE A 153 -26.16 30.96 29.17
C PHE A 153 -26.74 30.23 30.39
N SER A 154 -26.81 30.92 31.53
CA SER A 154 -27.37 30.39 32.77
C SER A 154 -28.83 29.97 32.62
N ASP A 155 -29.65 30.77 31.95
CA ASP A 155 -31.06 30.46 31.73
C ASP A 155 -31.22 29.19 30.87
N ARG A 156 -30.41 29.04 29.80
CA ARG A 156 -30.43 27.83 28.97
C ARG A 156 -29.97 26.59 29.72
N PHE A 157 -28.90 26.70 30.51
CA PHE A 157 -28.45 25.61 31.38
C PHE A 157 -29.51 25.22 32.41
N ASN A 158 -30.14 26.20 33.06
CA ASN A 158 -31.19 25.99 34.06
C ASN A 158 -32.41 25.26 33.48
N VAL A 159 -32.78 25.56 32.23
CA VAL A 159 -33.83 24.83 31.49
C VAL A 159 -33.41 23.37 31.25
N TYR A 160 -32.19 23.15 30.77
CA TYR A 160 -31.64 21.80 30.56
C TYR A 160 -31.59 20.99 31.86
N ASN A 161 -31.10 21.58 32.95
CA ASN A 161 -30.93 20.94 34.24
C ASN A 161 -32.09 21.25 35.21
N SER A 162 -33.32 21.32 34.72
CA SER A 162 -34.50 21.81 35.47
C SER A 162 -34.80 21.14 36.82
N THR A 163 -34.30 19.92 37.03
CA THR A 163 -34.50 19.15 38.27
C THR A 163 -33.26 19.11 39.17
N GLY A 164 -32.14 19.68 38.71
CA GLY A 164 -30.84 19.65 39.38
C GLY A 164 -30.35 21.04 39.79
N TYR A 165 -29.02 21.14 39.94
CA TYR A 165 -28.32 22.40 40.23
C TYR A 165 -28.69 23.51 39.23
N GLN A 166 -28.96 24.71 39.77
CA GLN A 166 -29.28 25.90 39.00
C GLN A 166 -28.13 26.90 39.11
N LEU A 167 -27.58 27.33 37.96
CA LEU A 167 -26.39 28.17 37.87
C LEU A 167 -26.66 29.62 38.33
N ASN A 168 -27.84 30.14 37.97
CA ASN A 168 -28.38 31.46 38.37
C ASN A 168 -27.39 32.63 38.30
N LEU A 169 -26.54 32.67 37.27
CA LEU A 169 -25.59 33.76 37.07
C LEU A 169 -26.26 34.95 36.38
N THR A 170 -25.87 36.15 36.79
CA THR A 170 -26.26 37.41 36.15
C THR A 170 -25.04 38.04 35.48
N ASN A 171 -25.27 39.06 34.65
CA ASN A 171 -24.22 39.70 33.85
C ASN A 171 -23.24 40.59 34.64
N GLY A 172 -23.01 40.28 35.93
CA GLY A 172 -22.36 41.17 36.90
C GLY A 172 -20.86 41.38 36.72
N LEU A 173 -20.07 40.38 36.30
CA LEU A 173 -18.62 40.52 36.11
C LEU A 173 -18.26 40.66 34.62
N ASN A 174 -16.97 40.90 34.31
CA ASN A 174 -16.51 40.77 32.93
C ASN A 174 -16.65 39.30 32.46
N LEU A 175 -16.60 39.09 31.14
CA LEU A 175 -16.85 37.77 30.52
C LEU A 175 -15.89 36.68 31.03
N ASN A 176 -14.61 37.01 31.23
CA ASN A 176 -13.61 36.03 31.63
C ASN A 176 -13.84 35.54 33.07
N ASP A 177 -14.12 36.45 34.00
CA ASP A 177 -14.40 36.09 35.40
C ASP A 177 -15.66 35.25 35.50
N SER A 178 -16.69 35.60 34.71
CA SER A 178 -17.94 34.83 34.65
C SER A 178 -17.72 33.43 34.10
N VAL A 179 -16.90 33.28 33.05
CA VAL A 179 -16.54 31.98 32.47
C VAL A 179 -15.81 31.11 33.50
N LEU A 180 -14.85 31.68 34.23
CA LEU A 180 -14.15 30.95 35.28
C LEU A 180 -15.09 30.53 36.42
N GLU A 181 -16.03 31.38 36.81
CA GLU A 181 -17.04 31.04 37.82
C GLU A 181 -17.92 29.87 37.36
N ILE A 182 -18.31 29.83 36.08
CA ILE A 182 -19.07 28.69 35.51
C ILE A 182 -18.26 27.40 35.63
N LEU A 183 -16.98 27.43 35.24
CA LEU A 183 -16.12 26.24 35.28
C LEU A 183 -15.95 25.71 36.71
N VAL A 184 -15.69 26.59 37.67
CA VAL A 184 -15.58 26.21 39.09
C VAL A 184 -16.88 25.60 39.60
N LYS A 185 -18.03 26.22 39.30
CA LYS A 185 -19.34 25.69 39.71
C LYS A 185 -19.65 24.34 39.07
N PHE A 186 -19.24 24.13 37.81
CA PHE A 186 -19.43 22.85 37.14
C PHE A 186 -18.56 21.76 37.78
N GLU A 187 -17.30 22.07 38.10
CA GLU A 187 -16.40 21.15 38.80
C GLU A 187 -16.94 20.80 40.20
N GLU A 188 -17.37 21.79 41.00
CA GLU A 188 -17.94 21.58 42.33
C GLU A 188 -19.20 20.73 42.35
N GLN A 189 -19.96 20.74 41.25
CA GLN A 189 -21.22 20.01 41.11
C GLN A 189 -21.08 18.75 40.27
N GLU A 190 -19.86 18.36 39.89
CA GLU A 190 -19.57 17.20 39.04
C GLU A 190 -20.35 17.22 37.71
N ILE A 191 -20.51 18.42 37.13
CA ILE A 191 -21.20 18.65 35.86
C ILE A 191 -20.19 18.60 34.71
N GLU A 192 -20.39 17.67 33.79
CA GLU A 192 -19.58 17.53 32.57
C GLU A 192 -19.85 18.67 31.57
N LEU A 193 -18.90 19.61 31.48
CA LEU A 193 -18.98 20.78 30.59
C LEU A 193 -19.35 20.39 29.16
N PHE A 194 -18.65 19.41 28.57
CA PHE A 194 -18.86 19.03 27.18
C PHE A 194 -20.23 18.43 26.91
N GLN A 195 -20.76 17.65 27.85
CA GLN A 195 -22.10 17.09 27.74
C GLN A 195 -23.14 18.21 27.73
N VAL A 196 -23.01 19.17 28.65
CA VAL A 196 -23.89 20.35 28.68
C VAL A 196 -23.80 21.14 27.38
N ILE A 197 -22.60 21.42 26.88
CA ILE A 197 -22.43 22.18 25.64
C ILE A 197 -23.06 21.43 24.45
N PHE A 198 -22.86 20.12 24.37
CA PHE A 198 -23.44 19.30 23.33
C PHE A 198 -24.97 19.34 23.36
N ASP A 199 -25.58 19.07 24.52
CA ASP A 199 -27.03 18.97 24.64
C ASP A 199 -27.73 20.33 24.45
N VAL A 200 -27.16 21.41 25.00
CA VAL A 200 -27.77 22.74 25.01
C VAL A 200 -27.55 23.49 23.70
N PHE A 201 -26.37 23.37 23.08
CA PHE A 201 -25.97 24.23 21.96
C PHE A 201 -25.75 23.50 20.64
N LEU A 202 -25.39 22.22 20.65
CA LEU A 202 -24.91 21.56 19.43
C LEU A 202 -25.86 20.50 18.87
N GLY A 203 -26.53 19.70 19.71
CA GLY A 203 -27.05 18.43 19.19
C GLY A 203 -28.10 17.68 19.99
N GLY A 204 -28.58 18.15 21.14
CA GLY A 204 -29.46 17.34 22.01
C GLY A 204 -30.77 16.82 21.36
N ASN A 205 -31.25 17.42 20.27
CA ASN A 205 -32.48 17.02 19.53
C ASN A 205 -32.49 17.44 18.05
N ILE A 206 -31.34 17.51 17.38
CA ILE A 206 -31.20 18.09 16.02
C ILE A 206 -30.67 17.06 15.01
N SER A 207 -30.88 17.31 13.70
CA SER A 207 -30.32 16.47 12.64
C SER A 207 -28.78 16.49 12.65
N ILE A 208 -28.16 15.45 12.10
CA ILE A 208 -26.69 15.35 11.94
C ILE A 208 -26.11 16.58 11.19
N ASP A 209 -26.84 17.08 10.19
CA ASP A 209 -26.44 18.26 9.43
C ASP A 209 -26.38 19.51 10.31
N SER A 210 -27.36 19.69 11.20
CA SER A 210 -27.43 20.84 12.10
C SER A 210 -26.31 20.80 13.15
N PHE A 211 -25.98 19.61 13.63
CA PHE A 211 -24.82 19.41 14.52
C PHE A 211 -23.53 19.86 13.83
N TRP A 212 -23.30 19.44 12.59
CA TRP A 212 -22.10 19.83 11.84
C TRP A 212 -22.03 21.32 11.57
N GLU A 213 -23.12 21.98 11.22
CA GLU A 213 -23.15 23.42 11.02
C GLU A 213 -22.86 24.20 12.31
N ASN A 214 -23.41 23.75 13.44
CA ASN A 214 -23.12 24.34 14.75
C ASN A 214 -21.65 24.13 15.17
N LEU A 215 -21.13 22.93 14.95
CA LEU A 215 -19.73 22.60 15.24
C LEU A 215 -18.77 23.46 14.38
N LYS A 216 -19.06 23.62 13.09
CA LYS A 216 -18.33 24.55 12.20
C LYS A 216 -18.39 25.97 12.73
N LEU A 217 -19.57 26.45 13.14
CA LEU A 217 -19.74 27.80 13.70
C LEU A 217 -18.87 28.02 14.94
N LEU A 218 -18.87 27.06 15.86
CA LEU A 218 -18.08 27.10 17.10
C LEU A 218 -16.57 27.16 16.81
N PHE A 219 -16.07 26.24 15.99
CA PHE A 219 -14.62 26.10 15.77
C PHE A 219 -14.04 27.04 14.71
N LYS A 220 -14.88 27.76 13.96
CA LYS A 220 -14.47 28.72 12.92
C LYS A 220 -13.40 29.70 13.40
N ARG A 221 -13.50 30.17 14.65
CA ARG A 221 -12.59 31.17 15.22
C ARG A 221 -11.16 30.67 15.47
N TRP A 222 -10.97 29.37 15.68
CA TRP A 222 -9.66 28.78 15.97
C TRP A 222 -9.06 28.10 14.75
N LEU A 223 -9.91 27.46 13.96
CA LEU A 223 -9.46 26.56 12.90
C LEU A 223 -9.48 27.20 11.50
N ASN A 224 -9.97 28.44 11.39
CA ASN A 224 -9.91 29.40 10.26
C ASN A 224 -10.33 28.91 8.84
N ARG A 225 -10.55 27.60 8.63
CA ARG A 225 -11.00 26.90 7.41
C ARG A 225 -10.93 25.38 7.62
N ILE A 226 -11.67 24.87 8.60
CA ILE A 226 -11.84 23.44 8.76
C ILE A 226 -13.29 23.11 8.43
N ASP A 227 -13.46 22.41 7.31
CA ASP A 227 -14.69 21.72 6.95
C ASP A 227 -14.68 20.30 7.53
N GLU A 228 -15.78 19.58 7.31
CA GLU A 228 -15.96 18.21 7.81
C GLU A 228 -14.83 17.28 7.33
N ASP A 229 -14.48 17.36 6.04
CA ASP A 229 -13.41 16.56 5.44
C ASP A 229 -12.08 16.78 6.15
N ARG A 230 -11.72 18.04 6.44
CA ARG A 230 -10.47 18.34 7.12
C ARG A 230 -10.43 17.81 8.56
N LEU A 231 -11.55 17.82 9.28
CA LEU A 231 -11.63 17.23 10.61
C LEU A 231 -11.45 15.72 10.56
N LEU A 232 -12.16 15.08 9.64
CA LEU A 232 -12.04 13.65 9.45
C LEU A 232 -10.61 13.27 9.09
N GLU A 233 -9.91 14.04 8.26
CA GLU A 233 -8.48 13.80 7.97
C GLU A 233 -7.55 13.97 9.16
N ILE A 234 -7.90 14.82 10.13
CA ILE A 234 -7.08 15.03 11.32
C ILE A 234 -7.26 13.87 12.30
N ILE A 235 -8.52 13.48 12.52
CA ILE A 235 -8.92 12.52 13.54
C ILE A 235 -8.73 11.09 13.03
N VAL A 236 -9.18 10.79 11.82
CA VAL A 236 -9.18 9.44 11.24
C VAL A 236 -7.81 9.14 10.65
N PRO A 237 -7.14 8.05 11.08
CA PRO A 237 -5.86 7.66 10.55
C PRO A 237 -6.06 7.13 9.14
N SER A 238 -5.18 7.54 8.24
CA SER A 238 -5.07 6.97 6.91
C SER A 238 -3.82 6.10 6.82
N PHE A 239 -3.93 4.99 6.08
CA PHE A 239 -2.80 4.12 5.82
C PHE A 239 -2.84 3.58 4.40
N ASN A 240 -1.67 3.16 3.94
CA ASN A 240 -1.45 2.53 2.67
C ASN A 240 -0.48 1.35 2.89
N PHE A 241 -0.89 0.15 2.48
CA PHE A 241 -0.08 -1.05 2.54
C PHE A 241 0.12 -1.57 1.13
N THR A 242 1.36 -1.89 0.76
CA THR A 242 1.69 -2.38 -0.57
C THR A 242 2.50 -3.66 -0.48
N LEU A 243 2.05 -4.71 -1.16
CA LEU A 243 2.90 -5.83 -1.59
C LEU A 243 3.50 -5.44 -2.94
N GLU A 244 4.76 -5.02 -2.91
CA GLU A 244 5.44 -4.34 -4.04
C GLU A 244 5.58 -5.24 -5.27
N SER A 245 5.72 -6.54 -5.06
CA SER A 245 5.72 -7.50 -6.16
C SER A 245 5.25 -8.88 -5.73
N LEU A 246 4.37 -9.43 -6.56
CA LEU A 246 3.91 -10.81 -6.54
C LEU A 246 4.49 -11.50 -7.77
N ASN A 247 5.37 -12.45 -7.53
CA ASN A 247 6.06 -13.22 -8.55
C ASN A 247 5.70 -14.69 -8.42
N ALA A 248 5.45 -15.37 -9.52
CA ALA A 248 5.52 -16.82 -9.58
C ALA A 248 6.79 -17.23 -10.32
N ALA A 249 7.29 -18.43 -10.07
CA ALA A 249 8.36 -18.98 -10.88
C ALA A 249 8.20 -20.47 -11.10
N ILE A 250 8.60 -20.94 -12.28
CA ILE A 250 8.78 -22.34 -12.56
C ILE A 250 10.28 -22.64 -12.43
N GLU A 251 10.63 -23.48 -11.47
CA GLU A 251 11.97 -24.01 -11.28
C GLU A 251 12.14 -25.32 -12.05
N PHE A 252 13.23 -25.39 -12.82
CA PHE A 252 13.57 -26.57 -13.60
C PHE A 252 14.68 -27.39 -12.94
N PRO A 253 14.62 -28.73 -13.03
CA PRO A 253 15.72 -29.61 -12.63
C PRO A 253 16.97 -29.35 -13.49
N GLU A 254 18.16 -29.39 -12.87
CA GLU A 254 19.46 -29.21 -13.55
C GLU A 254 19.70 -30.19 -14.71
N LYS A 255 19.10 -31.38 -14.64
CA LYS A 255 19.17 -32.39 -15.71
C LYS A 255 18.50 -31.89 -17.00
N ILE A 256 17.56 -30.96 -16.90
CA ILE A 256 16.81 -30.39 -18.02
C ILE A 256 17.37 -29.01 -18.38
N LEU A 257 17.54 -28.13 -17.40
CA LEU A 257 18.04 -26.77 -17.59
C LEU A 257 19.04 -26.43 -16.50
N LYS A 258 20.24 -26.03 -16.92
CA LYS A 258 21.34 -25.66 -16.03
C LYS A 258 21.71 -24.19 -16.23
N PRO A 259 21.67 -23.35 -15.19
CA PRO A 259 22.10 -21.95 -15.31
C PRO A 259 23.55 -21.84 -15.80
N LEU A 260 23.83 -20.83 -16.62
CA LEU A 260 25.19 -20.53 -17.07
C LEU A 260 26.01 -19.82 -15.99
N ASP A 261 25.37 -18.92 -15.23
CA ASP A 261 26.01 -18.24 -14.11
C ASP A 261 26.11 -19.21 -12.92
N PRO A 262 27.33 -19.56 -12.45
CA PRO A 262 27.50 -20.47 -11.32
C PRO A 262 26.99 -19.91 -9.99
N LEU A 263 26.73 -18.60 -9.90
CA LEU A 263 26.10 -17.97 -8.74
C LEU A 263 24.59 -18.20 -8.71
N ILE A 264 23.98 -18.59 -9.83
CA ILE A 264 22.55 -18.91 -9.90
C ILE A 264 22.38 -20.41 -9.69
N PRO A 265 21.75 -20.85 -8.58
CA PRO A 265 21.71 -22.27 -8.24
C PRO A 265 20.73 -23.07 -9.12
N LYS A 266 19.69 -22.45 -9.68
CA LYS A 266 18.62 -23.13 -10.45
C LYS A 266 18.09 -22.25 -11.57
N SER A 267 17.64 -22.87 -12.67
CA SER A 267 16.99 -22.18 -13.78
C SER A 267 15.55 -21.86 -13.42
N LEU A 268 15.18 -20.57 -13.44
CA LEU A 268 13.85 -20.09 -13.11
C LEU A 268 13.21 -19.38 -14.32
N LEU A 269 11.99 -19.78 -14.65
CA LEU A 269 11.06 -18.97 -15.45
C LEU A 269 10.19 -18.17 -14.50
N THR A 270 10.50 -16.90 -14.33
CA THR A 270 9.79 -15.99 -13.43
C THR A 270 8.66 -15.28 -14.17
N PHE A 271 7.56 -15.06 -13.46
CA PHE A 271 6.38 -14.35 -13.92
C PHE A 271 6.02 -13.29 -12.88
N ASN A 272 6.16 -12.01 -13.23
CA ASN A 272 5.70 -10.90 -12.42
C ASN A 272 4.19 -10.73 -12.65
N ILE A 273 3.43 -11.14 -11.65
CA ILE A 273 1.97 -11.09 -11.66
C ILE A 273 1.51 -9.65 -11.45
N GLY A 274 2.18 -8.90 -10.58
CA GLY A 274 1.82 -7.52 -10.26
C GLY A 274 2.15 -7.10 -8.84
N SER A 275 1.52 -6.02 -8.39
CA SER A 275 1.54 -5.55 -7.01
C SER A 275 0.12 -5.46 -6.45
N LEU A 276 0.01 -5.55 -5.13
CA LEU A 276 -1.26 -5.37 -4.41
C LEU A 276 -1.12 -4.18 -3.47
N GLU A 277 -2.05 -3.24 -3.56
CA GLU A 277 -2.13 -2.06 -2.71
C GLU A 277 -3.47 -2.07 -1.96
N VAL A 278 -3.41 -1.71 -0.67
CA VAL A 278 -4.56 -1.52 0.21
C VAL A 278 -4.46 -0.13 0.81
N ASP A 279 -5.33 0.76 0.37
CA ASP A 279 -5.42 2.12 0.86
C ASP A 279 -6.69 2.28 1.72
N SER A 280 -6.56 2.88 2.90
CA SER A 280 -7.69 3.06 3.80
C SER A 280 -8.79 3.98 3.26
N LYS A 281 -8.49 4.83 2.26
CA LYS A 281 -9.42 5.76 1.64
C LYS A 281 -9.98 5.20 0.32
N THR A 282 -9.15 4.58 -0.51
CA THR A 282 -9.56 4.12 -1.86
C THR A 282 -9.82 2.62 -1.96
N GLY A 283 -9.46 1.83 -0.94
CA GLY A 283 -9.72 0.39 -0.86
C GLY A 283 -8.60 -0.45 -1.50
N PHE A 284 -8.99 -1.53 -2.17
CA PHE A 284 -8.06 -2.50 -2.75
C PHE A 284 -7.73 -2.16 -4.20
N HIS A 285 -6.45 -2.17 -4.55
CA HIS A 285 -5.95 -1.97 -5.90
C HIS A 285 -4.94 -3.07 -6.28
N PHE A 286 -5.03 -3.56 -7.52
CA PHE A 286 -4.12 -4.58 -8.04
C PHE A 286 -3.57 -4.13 -9.39
N ASP A 287 -2.26 -3.95 -9.47
CA ASP A 287 -1.57 -3.53 -10.68
C ASP A 287 -0.91 -4.73 -11.35
N SER A 288 -1.47 -5.17 -12.47
CA SER A 288 -0.94 -6.29 -13.25
C SER A 288 0.17 -5.83 -14.20
N ILE A 289 1.38 -6.37 -14.03
CA ILE A 289 2.54 -6.05 -14.88
C ILE A 289 2.75 -7.12 -15.98
N GLY A 290 2.30 -8.36 -15.73
CA GLY A 290 2.17 -9.42 -16.73
C GLY A 290 3.44 -9.72 -17.54
N SER A 291 4.61 -9.75 -16.90
CA SER A 291 5.88 -9.98 -17.59
C SER A 291 6.57 -11.28 -17.15
N LEU A 292 7.22 -11.94 -18.11
CA LEU A 292 7.92 -13.21 -18.00
C LEU A 292 9.41 -12.97 -18.20
N SER A 293 10.27 -13.67 -17.45
CA SER A 293 11.71 -13.66 -17.68
C SER A 293 12.28 -15.04 -17.39
N PHE A 294 13.32 -15.42 -18.11
CA PHE A 294 13.97 -16.71 -17.97
C PHE A 294 15.48 -16.54 -17.88
N THR A 295 16.05 -17.08 -16.81
CA THR A 295 17.50 -17.11 -16.60
C THR A 295 18.18 -17.85 -17.75
N GLU A 296 19.24 -17.26 -18.31
CA GLU A 296 19.99 -17.92 -19.37
C GLU A 296 20.56 -19.26 -18.89
N SER A 297 20.17 -20.33 -19.57
CA SER A 297 20.41 -21.70 -19.14
C SER A 297 20.76 -22.61 -20.31
N GLU A 298 21.65 -23.56 -20.06
CA GLU A 298 21.99 -24.64 -20.96
C GLU A 298 20.90 -25.73 -20.95
N ILE A 299 20.52 -26.19 -22.13
CA ILE A 299 19.49 -27.22 -22.31
C ILE A 299 20.16 -28.60 -22.26
N ALA A 300 19.83 -29.39 -21.24
CA ALA A 300 20.17 -30.82 -21.11
C ALA A 300 21.64 -31.18 -21.40
N ASN A 301 22.59 -30.32 -21.02
CA ASN A 301 24.03 -30.47 -21.31
C ASN A 301 24.36 -30.60 -22.82
N SER A 302 23.51 -30.03 -23.68
CA SER A 302 23.70 -30.10 -25.14
C SER A 302 24.66 -29.03 -25.69
N GLY A 303 25.07 -28.07 -24.86
CA GLY A 303 25.77 -26.85 -25.26
C GLY A 303 24.87 -25.75 -25.85
N PHE A 304 23.58 -26.01 -26.11
CA PHE A 304 22.63 -24.96 -26.50
C PHE A 304 22.15 -24.19 -25.28
N THR A 305 22.06 -22.87 -25.38
CA THR A 305 21.57 -22.00 -24.31
C THR A 305 20.35 -21.20 -24.74
N ILE A 306 19.49 -20.86 -23.79
CA ILE A 306 18.35 -19.97 -24.00
C ILE A 306 18.13 -19.08 -22.78
N GLY A 307 17.82 -17.81 -23.02
CA GLY A 307 17.46 -16.83 -21.99
C GLY A 307 16.65 -15.70 -22.57
N PHE A 308 15.81 -15.05 -21.75
CA PHE A 308 15.05 -13.88 -22.17
C PHE A 308 14.55 -13.04 -20.99
N THR A 309 14.24 -11.77 -21.26
CA THR A 309 13.62 -10.86 -20.30
C THR A 309 12.46 -10.08 -20.91
N GLY A 310 11.55 -9.61 -20.05
CA GLY A 310 10.44 -8.75 -20.44
C GLY A 310 9.45 -9.39 -21.42
N ALA A 311 9.34 -10.72 -21.43
CA ALA A 311 8.41 -11.41 -22.30
C ALA A 311 6.97 -11.23 -21.83
N LYS A 312 6.00 -11.19 -22.74
CA LYS A 312 4.56 -11.08 -22.45
C LYS A 312 3.81 -12.09 -23.29
N LEU A 313 2.89 -12.81 -22.66
CA LEU A 313 2.10 -13.83 -23.32
C LEU A 313 0.70 -13.30 -23.67
N ASP A 314 0.33 -13.43 -24.93
CA ASP A 314 -1.00 -13.08 -25.43
C ASP A 314 -1.72 -14.35 -25.88
N LEU A 315 -2.75 -14.75 -25.15
CA LEU A 315 -3.58 -15.91 -25.46
C LEU A 315 -5.04 -15.50 -25.78
N SER A 316 -5.33 -14.20 -25.81
CA SER A 316 -6.69 -13.73 -26.05
C SER A 316 -7.03 -13.83 -27.53
N LYS A 317 -8.32 -14.06 -27.81
CA LYS A 317 -8.86 -13.99 -29.17
C LYS A 317 -9.56 -12.66 -29.47
N ASN A 318 -9.65 -11.79 -28.46
CA ASN A 318 -10.51 -10.60 -28.48
C ASN A 318 -9.74 -9.30 -28.24
N THR A 319 -8.54 -9.37 -27.67
CA THR A 319 -7.72 -8.24 -27.22
C THR A 319 -6.26 -8.59 -27.40
N ASN A 320 -5.42 -7.58 -27.59
CA ASN A 320 -3.97 -7.79 -27.70
C ASN A 320 -3.18 -7.11 -26.59
N ILE A 321 -1.98 -7.60 -26.34
CA ILE A 321 -0.95 -6.84 -25.63
C ILE A 321 -0.58 -5.56 -26.41
N PRO A 322 -0.14 -4.48 -25.71
CA PRO A 322 0.18 -3.21 -26.34
C PRO A 322 1.22 -3.33 -27.47
N GLU A 323 2.20 -4.21 -27.31
CA GLU A 323 3.28 -4.43 -28.29
C GLU A 323 2.77 -5.07 -29.58
N ALA A 324 1.87 -6.04 -29.48
CA ALA A 324 1.23 -6.65 -30.65
C ALA A 324 0.30 -5.65 -31.36
N THR A 325 -0.41 -4.82 -30.60
CA THR A 325 -1.23 -3.72 -31.15
C THR A 325 -0.35 -2.72 -31.91
N ALA A 326 0.78 -2.32 -31.33
CA ALA A 326 1.73 -1.40 -31.95
C ALA A 326 2.38 -1.97 -33.23
N ASP A 327 2.59 -3.28 -33.29
CA ASP A 327 3.08 -3.99 -34.49
C ASP A 327 1.98 -4.22 -35.55
N GLY A 328 0.74 -3.77 -35.29
CA GLY A 328 -0.38 -3.89 -36.22
C GLY A 328 -0.93 -5.31 -36.34
N ARG A 329 -0.82 -6.11 -35.27
CA ARG A 329 -1.42 -7.45 -35.18
C ARG A 329 -2.94 -7.34 -35.00
N PRO A 330 -3.73 -8.24 -35.63
CA PRO A 330 -5.18 -8.27 -35.41
C PRO A 330 -5.49 -8.71 -33.97
N ASN A 331 -6.67 -8.34 -33.44
CA ASN A 331 -7.07 -8.61 -32.04
C ASN A 331 -7.19 -10.10 -31.67
N ASP A 332 -7.14 -11.00 -32.66
CA ASP A 332 -7.11 -12.45 -32.47
C ASP A 332 -5.69 -13.04 -32.56
N PHE A 333 -4.67 -12.18 -32.53
CA PHE A 333 -3.29 -12.61 -32.38
C PHE A 333 -3.08 -13.32 -31.05
N MET A 334 -2.52 -14.51 -31.12
CA MET A 334 -2.10 -15.29 -29.96
C MET A 334 -0.61 -15.59 -30.13
N GLY A 335 0.20 -15.18 -29.18
CA GLY A 335 1.65 -15.30 -29.29
C GLY A 335 2.39 -14.77 -28.08
N VAL A 336 3.69 -14.63 -28.24
CA VAL A 336 4.59 -14.10 -27.22
C VAL A 336 5.34 -12.90 -27.78
N TYR A 337 5.41 -11.84 -26.98
CA TYR A 337 6.38 -10.77 -27.13
C TYR A 337 7.59 -11.08 -26.26
N ILE A 338 8.80 -10.84 -26.74
CA ILE A 338 10.05 -10.98 -26.02
C ILE A 338 10.81 -9.66 -26.20
N GLN A 339 11.01 -8.93 -25.10
CA GLN A 339 11.73 -7.66 -25.15
C GLN A 339 13.20 -7.90 -25.54
N ASP A 340 13.89 -8.78 -24.81
CA ASP A 340 15.26 -9.16 -25.07
C ASP A 340 15.41 -10.69 -24.93
N GLY A 341 16.06 -11.34 -25.88
CA GLY A 341 16.25 -12.80 -25.88
C GLY A 341 17.61 -13.19 -26.44
N VAL A 342 18.10 -14.35 -26.01
CA VAL A 342 19.36 -14.93 -26.48
C VAL A 342 19.22 -16.44 -26.68
N ILE A 343 19.81 -16.93 -27.76
CA ILE A 343 20.03 -18.36 -28.02
C ILE A 343 21.52 -18.55 -28.27
N GLY A 344 22.18 -19.35 -27.44
CA GLY A 344 23.58 -19.75 -27.63
C GLY A 344 23.70 -21.10 -28.31
N PHE A 345 24.72 -21.23 -29.16
CA PHE A 345 25.09 -22.46 -29.85
C PHE A 345 26.22 -23.18 -29.12
N PRO A 346 26.35 -24.51 -29.31
CA PRO A 346 27.40 -25.27 -28.65
C PRO A 346 28.80 -24.89 -29.14
N ALA A 347 29.73 -24.73 -28.21
CA ALA A 347 31.12 -24.36 -28.52
C ALA A 347 31.83 -25.34 -29.47
N PHE A 348 31.44 -26.62 -29.48
CA PHE A 348 32.00 -27.64 -30.37
C PHE A 348 31.58 -27.48 -31.85
N TRP A 349 30.70 -26.52 -32.16
CA TRP A 349 30.40 -26.13 -33.55
C TRP A 349 31.48 -25.24 -34.17
N ASN A 350 32.62 -25.04 -33.49
CA ASN A 350 33.81 -24.35 -33.99
C ASN A 350 33.46 -23.06 -34.72
N HIS A 351 32.92 -22.10 -33.98
CA HIS A 351 32.61 -20.78 -34.52
C HIS A 351 33.92 -20.16 -35.05
N ASP A 352 34.06 -20.08 -36.37
CA ASP A 352 35.33 -19.94 -37.12
C ASP A 352 36.12 -18.63 -36.88
N ASP A 353 35.69 -17.76 -35.96
CA ASP A 353 36.31 -16.47 -35.68
C ASP A 353 36.51 -16.25 -34.18
N ALA A 354 37.68 -15.70 -33.80
CA ALA A 354 38.05 -15.37 -32.42
C ALA A 354 37.10 -14.37 -31.72
N ASN A 355 36.20 -13.74 -32.49
CA ASN A 355 35.22 -12.75 -32.04
C ASN A 355 33.76 -13.24 -32.11
N SER A 356 33.53 -14.50 -32.50
CA SER A 356 32.20 -15.10 -32.57
C SER A 356 31.83 -15.70 -31.22
N THR A 357 30.74 -15.22 -30.62
CA THR A 357 30.20 -15.80 -29.38
C THR A 357 29.24 -16.98 -29.64
N GLY A 358 28.96 -17.31 -30.91
CA GLY A 358 28.01 -18.37 -31.26
C GLY A 358 26.61 -18.09 -30.71
N GLN A 359 26.14 -16.84 -30.73
CA GLN A 359 24.83 -16.47 -30.17
C GLN A 359 23.96 -15.71 -31.16
N ILE A 360 22.65 -15.93 -31.10
CA ILE A 360 21.63 -15.08 -31.71
C ILE A 360 20.95 -14.29 -30.61
N THR A 361 20.91 -12.97 -30.75
CA THR A 361 20.12 -12.09 -29.90
C THR A 361 18.83 -11.69 -30.61
N ALA A 362 17.79 -11.43 -29.84
CA ALA A 362 16.51 -10.93 -30.33
C ALA A 362 16.08 -9.74 -29.48
N HIS A 363 15.51 -8.73 -30.12
CA HIS A 363 14.97 -7.53 -29.48
C HIS A 363 13.59 -7.20 -30.03
N ASN A 364 12.63 -6.98 -29.13
CA ASN A 364 11.23 -6.72 -29.45
C ASN A 364 10.65 -7.78 -30.41
N LEU A 365 10.90 -9.05 -30.13
CA LEU A 365 10.49 -10.18 -30.94
C LEU A 365 9.03 -10.55 -30.62
N LEU A 366 8.17 -10.55 -31.64
CA LEU A 366 6.82 -11.11 -31.58
C LEU A 366 6.77 -12.41 -32.36
N VAL A 367 6.25 -13.48 -31.75
CA VAL A 367 6.06 -14.79 -32.38
C VAL A 367 4.65 -15.28 -32.07
N GLY A 368 3.84 -15.61 -33.08
CA GLY A 368 2.49 -16.11 -32.83
C GLY A 368 1.66 -16.40 -34.09
N THR A 369 0.33 -16.47 -33.90
CA THR A 369 -0.65 -16.62 -34.99
C THR A 369 -0.58 -15.39 -35.90
N GLY A 370 0.08 -15.53 -37.05
CA GLY A 370 0.38 -14.41 -37.96
C GLY A 370 1.87 -14.17 -38.20
N GLY A 371 2.75 -15.01 -37.66
CA GLY A 371 4.17 -15.05 -37.99
C GLY A 371 5.07 -14.31 -37.01
N ILE A 372 6.29 -14.00 -37.45
CA ILE A 372 7.37 -13.46 -36.62
C ILE A 372 7.68 -12.02 -37.04
N SER A 373 7.86 -11.12 -36.07
CA SER A 373 8.39 -9.75 -36.28
C SER A 373 9.33 -9.37 -35.15
N GLY A 374 10.15 -8.34 -35.35
CA GLY A 374 11.16 -7.89 -34.38
C GLY A 374 12.55 -7.80 -35.01
N LYS A 375 13.55 -7.59 -34.15
CA LYS A 375 14.96 -7.50 -34.57
C LYS A 375 15.70 -8.73 -34.06
N SER A 376 16.53 -9.31 -34.91
CA SER A 376 17.52 -10.30 -34.49
C SER A 376 18.92 -9.81 -34.84
N GLY A 377 19.88 -10.10 -34.00
CA GLY A 377 21.27 -9.75 -34.21
C GLY A 377 22.18 -10.91 -33.88
N LEU A 378 23.41 -10.77 -34.32
CA LEU A 378 24.54 -11.37 -33.65
C LEU A 378 25.06 -10.30 -32.67
N PRO A 379 25.58 -10.66 -31.49
CA PRO A 379 26.20 -9.71 -30.56
C PRO A 379 27.29 -8.88 -31.28
N PRO A 380 27.68 -7.70 -30.77
CA PRO A 380 28.08 -6.49 -31.52
C PRO A 380 29.25 -6.56 -32.53
N ASN A 381 29.78 -7.73 -32.81
CA ASN A 381 30.78 -7.96 -33.84
C ASN A 381 30.20 -8.39 -35.20
N LEU A 382 28.89 -8.63 -35.36
CA LEU A 382 28.29 -8.99 -36.66
C LEU A 382 26.89 -8.35 -36.88
N HIS A 383 26.65 -7.87 -38.10
CA HIS A 383 25.55 -7.01 -38.55
C HIS A 383 24.12 -7.46 -38.14
N SER A 384 23.25 -6.50 -37.81
CA SER A 384 21.84 -6.71 -37.47
C SER A 384 20.97 -7.08 -38.70
N PHE A 385 19.99 -7.96 -38.51
CA PHE A 385 18.99 -8.35 -39.51
C PHE A 385 17.58 -7.98 -39.04
N SER A 386 16.75 -7.41 -39.92
CA SER A 386 15.36 -7.01 -39.63
C SER A 386 14.37 -7.88 -40.42
N PHE A 387 13.39 -8.48 -39.74
CA PHE A 387 12.34 -9.26 -40.39
C PHE A 387 11.16 -8.36 -40.78
N HIS A 388 10.68 -8.49 -42.02
CA HIS A 388 9.44 -7.86 -42.49
C HIS A 388 8.42 -8.91 -42.96
N LYS A 389 7.15 -8.67 -42.61
CA LYS A 389 5.97 -9.47 -42.98
C LYS A 389 5.94 -9.72 -44.50
N ARG A 390 5.94 -11.00 -44.94
CA ARG A 390 5.69 -11.33 -46.36
C ARG A 390 4.26 -10.91 -46.72
N LYS A 391 4.11 -10.09 -47.77
CA LYS A 391 2.80 -9.75 -48.35
C LYS A 391 2.10 -11.04 -48.85
N PRO A 392 0.77 -11.12 -48.77
CA PRO A 392 0.03 -12.21 -49.41
C PRO A 392 0.22 -12.12 -50.93
N ILE A 393 0.47 -13.27 -51.56
CA ILE A 393 0.49 -13.40 -53.02
C ILE A 393 -0.94 -13.13 -53.50
N GLN A 394 -1.14 -12.02 -54.22
CA GLN A 394 -2.38 -11.84 -54.98
C GLN A 394 -2.36 -12.79 -56.17
N SER A 395 -3.26 -13.78 -56.15
CA SER A 395 -3.58 -14.59 -57.32
C SER A 395 -4.33 -13.71 -58.33
N GLY A 396 -3.61 -13.18 -59.32
CA GLY A 396 -4.21 -12.63 -60.51
C GLY A 396 -4.74 -13.75 -61.39
N LEU A 397 -6.06 -13.93 -61.44
CA LEU A 397 -6.74 -14.56 -62.57
C LEU A 397 -7.45 -13.45 -63.32
N GLY A 398 -6.90 -13.12 -64.49
CA GLY A 398 -7.56 -12.27 -65.48
C GLY A 398 -8.75 -13.00 -66.10
N GLY A 399 -9.78 -12.22 -66.39
CA GLY A 399 -10.77 -12.50 -67.44
C GLY A 399 -10.37 -11.81 -68.73
#